data_AF-A0A2S7EVZ1-F1
#
_entry.id   AF-A0A2S7EVZ1-F1
#
_cell.length_a   1.000
_cell.length_b   1.000
_cell.length_c   1.000
_cell.angle_alpha   90.00
_cell.angle_beta   90.00
_cell.angle_gamma   90.00
#
_symmetry.space_group_name_H-M   'P 1'
#
loop_
_entity.id
_entity.type
_entity.pdbx_description
1 polymer ?
#
loop_
_entity_poly.entity_id
_entity_poly.type
_entity_poly.pdbx_seq_one_letter_code
_entity_poly.pdbx_strand_id
1 'polypeptide(L)'
;MPTRLRCACLILPLALCLAGTAVAQDAPAPGASAEAAAAPGSGDAWVDRQLLDIDRYAARYPDSFLDEVARYAQLPRGYAEALLRERRWAPRDVYAACFLAKAAALPYREVVRARAAAGATARWADVANALQVEPGSLTYRALRHAIVASYDHWDRPIVLDALLRRQLGDRAQREQAAAQ
;
A
#
# COMPACT_ATOMS: atom_id res chain seq x y z
N MET A 1 47.45 -45.41 51.59
CA MET A 1 46.12 -45.01 52.07
C MET A 1 46.35 -43.99 53.18
N PRO A 2 45.99 -42.69 53.05
CA PRO A 2 44.81 -42.17 52.37
C PRO A 2 45.08 -41.18 51.24
N THR A 3 44.08 -41.13 50.38
CA THR A 3 43.81 -40.31 49.20
C THR A 3 43.74 -38.82 49.52
N ARG A 4 44.35 -37.97 48.66
CA ARG A 4 43.80 -36.63 48.37
C ARG A 4 43.89 -36.37 46.87
N LEU A 5 42.78 -36.68 46.20
CA LEU A 5 42.39 -36.13 44.91
C LEU A 5 42.51 -34.61 44.97
N ARG A 6 43.26 -34.02 44.04
CA ARG A 6 43.06 -32.64 43.62
C ARG A 6 42.92 -32.65 42.12
N CYS A 7 41.65 -32.59 41.71
CA CYS A 7 41.20 -32.30 40.37
C CYS A 7 41.87 -31.02 39.88
N ALA A 8 42.59 -31.12 38.76
CA ALA A 8 42.99 -29.97 37.97
C ALA A 8 42.72 -30.32 36.50
N CYS A 9 41.44 -30.30 36.13
CA CYS A 9 41.03 -30.23 34.72
C CYS A 9 41.46 -28.87 34.18
N LEU A 10 42.61 -28.82 33.51
CA LEU A 10 43.01 -27.69 32.68
C LEU A 10 42.26 -27.79 31.36
N ILE A 11 41.20 -27.01 31.21
CA ILE A 11 40.52 -26.77 29.94
C ILE A 11 40.82 -25.32 29.52
N LEU A 12 41.58 -25.17 28.44
CA LEU A 12 41.66 -24.00 27.57
C LEU A 12 41.21 -24.52 26.18
N PRO A 13 40.39 -23.83 25.36
CA PRO A 13 40.39 -22.38 25.18
C PRO A 13 39.02 -21.68 25.06
N LEU A 14 38.96 -20.45 25.58
CA LEU A 14 37.88 -19.49 25.35
C LEU A 14 38.13 -18.77 24.02
N ALA A 15 37.59 -19.34 22.94
CA ALA A 15 37.41 -18.66 21.67
C ALA A 15 35.99 -18.08 21.65
N LEU A 16 35.86 -16.74 21.58
CA LEU A 16 35.12 -16.05 20.51
C LEU A 16 35.10 -14.55 20.81
N CYS A 17 35.74 -13.80 19.92
CA CYS A 17 35.53 -12.37 19.77
C CYS A 17 34.07 -12.14 19.33
N LEU A 18 33.19 -11.67 20.21
CA LEU A 18 31.95 -11.02 19.78
C LEU A 18 32.28 -9.59 19.35
N ALA A 19 32.64 -9.45 18.07
CA ALA A 19 32.59 -8.19 17.36
C ALA A 19 31.14 -7.68 17.31
N GLY A 20 31.00 -6.37 17.47
CA GLY A 20 29.76 -5.72 17.88
C GLY A 20 28.59 -5.80 16.91
N THR A 21 27.40 -5.83 17.50
CA THR A 21 26.17 -5.37 16.86
C THR A 21 25.91 -3.94 17.29
N ALA A 22 26.51 -2.99 16.57
CA ALA A 22 26.04 -1.62 16.58
C ALA A 22 24.64 -1.62 15.94
N VAL A 23 23.60 -1.68 16.77
CA VAL A 23 22.24 -1.40 16.32
C VAL A 23 22.18 0.11 16.06
N ALA A 24 22.35 0.50 14.81
CA ALA A 24 21.96 1.84 14.36
C ALA A 24 20.44 1.95 14.52
N GLN A 25 20.01 2.51 15.64
CA GLN A 25 18.63 2.94 15.82
C GLN A 25 18.45 4.18 14.95
N ASP A 26 17.87 3.99 13.77
CA ASP A 26 17.37 5.09 12.95
C ASP A 26 16.27 5.77 13.78
N ALA A 27 16.60 6.93 14.35
CA ALA A 27 15.67 7.69 15.18
C ALA A 27 14.49 8.10 14.28
N PRO A 28 13.23 7.95 14.71
CA PRO A 28 12.11 8.46 13.94
C PRO A 28 12.27 9.97 13.83
N ALA A 29 12.27 10.50 12.60
CA ALA A 29 12.21 11.93 12.39
C ALA A 29 10.99 12.49 13.15
N PRO A 30 11.15 13.51 14.00
CA PRO A 30 10.03 14.09 14.72
C PRO A 30 9.20 14.92 13.74
N GLY A 31 8.13 14.33 13.21
CA GLY A 31 7.32 15.02 12.21
C GLY A 31 6.23 14.20 11.52
N ALA A 32 5.69 13.17 12.15
CA ALA A 32 4.41 12.60 11.74
C ALA A 32 3.75 11.98 12.97
N SER A 33 2.93 12.77 13.66
CA SER A 33 1.93 12.20 14.55
C SER A 33 1.11 11.23 13.71
N ALA A 34 1.32 9.93 13.93
CA ALA A 34 0.42 8.90 13.44
C ALA A 34 -0.88 9.03 14.25
N GLU A 35 -1.67 10.08 13.98
CA GLU A 35 -3.11 9.96 14.11
C GLU A 35 -3.47 8.67 13.40
N ALA A 36 -4.09 7.74 14.13
CA ALA A 36 -4.57 6.49 13.55
C ALA A 36 -5.39 6.87 12.31
N ALA A 37 -4.80 6.66 11.13
CA ALA A 37 -5.37 7.14 9.90
C ALA A 37 -6.78 6.55 9.80
N ALA A 38 -7.79 7.44 9.76
CA ALA A 38 -9.18 7.01 9.67
C ALA A 38 -9.31 6.01 8.52
N ALA A 39 -9.98 4.89 8.78
CA ALA A 39 -10.11 3.82 7.80
C ALA A 39 -10.72 4.38 6.50
N PRO A 40 -10.22 3.99 5.31
CA PRO A 40 -10.70 4.54 4.04
C PRO A 40 -12.22 4.36 3.83
N GLY A 41 -12.77 3.29 4.40
CA GLY A 41 -14.21 3.06 4.44
C GLY A 41 -14.78 2.77 3.06
N SER A 42 -14.04 2.05 2.22
CA SER A 42 -14.44 1.73 0.84
C SER A 42 -15.60 0.75 0.76
N GLY A 43 -15.96 0.08 1.86
CA GLY A 43 -16.99 -0.96 1.88
C GLY A 43 -16.44 -2.35 1.52
N ASP A 44 -15.15 -2.44 1.20
CA ASP A 44 -14.42 -3.68 0.97
C ASP A 44 -13.15 -3.68 1.86
N ALA A 45 -13.10 -4.59 2.84
CA ALA A 45 -12.00 -4.66 3.80
C ALA A 45 -10.64 -5.00 3.14
N TRP A 46 -10.65 -5.75 2.03
CA TRP A 46 -9.44 -6.06 1.29
C TRP A 46 -8.91 -4.80 0.60
N VAL A 47 -9.79 -3.99 0.01
CA VAL A 47 -9.45 -2.68 -0.59
C VAL A 47 -8.97 -1.71 0.47
N ASP A 48 -9.66 -1.59 1.61
CA ASP A 48 -9.27 -0.70 2.71
C ASP A 48 -7.84 -1.00 3.20
N ARG A 49 -7.50 -2.29 3.32
CA ARG A 49 -6.14 -2.71 3.67
C ARG A 49 -5.11 -2.30 2.63
N GLN A 50 -5.43 -2.40 1.32
CA GLN A 50 -4.50 -2.00 0.27
C GLN A 50 -4.35 -0.48 0.20
N LEU A 51 -5.43 0.27 0.37
CA LEU A 51 -5.38 1.74 0.38
C LEU A 51 -4.49 2.28 1.50
N LEU A 52 -4.59 1.74 2.72
CA LEU A 52 -3.68 2.09 3.82
C LEU A 52 -2.22 1.74 3.52
N ASP A 53 -2.00 0.69 2.75
CA ASP A 53 -0.67 0.25 2.37
C ASP A 53 -0.08 1.06 1.20
N ILE A 54 -0.93 1.53 0.29
CA ILE A 54 -0.61 2.51 -0.75
C ILE A 54 -0.15 3.83 -0.12
N ASP A 55 -0.72 4.28 1.00
CA ASP A 55 -0.20 5.45 1.72
C ASP A 55 1.24 5.24 2.17
N ARG A 56 1.56 4.07 2.73
CA ARG A 56 2.93 3.74 3.17
C ARG A 56 3.87 3.67 1.97
N TYR A 57 3.42 3.07 0.87
CA TYR A 57 4.19 2.99 -0.37
C TYR A 57 4.49 4.38 -0.92
N ALA A 58 3.46 5.23 -1.05
CA ALA A 58 3.60 6.59 -1.59
C ALA A 58 4.45 7.50 -0.70
N ALA A 59 4.42 7.31 0.61
CA ALA A 59 5.32 8.02 1.53
C ALA A 59 6.79 7.63 1.31
N ARG A 60 7.07 6.37 0.97
CA ARG A 60 8.41 5.84 0.72
C ARG A 60 8.90 6.12 -0.71
N TYR A 61 8.01 6.05 -1.70
CA TYR A 61 8.30 6.14 -3.12
C TYR A 61 7.33 7.11 -3.82
N PRO A 62 7.40 8.43 -3.51
CA PRO A 62 6.42 9.40 -3.99
C PRO A 62 6.43 9.55 -5.52
N ASP A 63 7.60 9.50 -6.15
CA ASP A 63 7.70 9.63 -7.61
C ASP A 63 7.13 8.42 -8.35
N SER A 64 7.39 7.21 -7.85
CA SER A 64 6.82 5.97 -8.40
C SER A 64 5.30 5.93 -8.25
N PHE A 65 4.77 6.41 -7.11
CA PHE A 65 3.32 6.55 -6.93
C PHE A 65 2.71 7.54 -7.95
N LEU A 66 3.35 8.70 -8.15
CA LEU A 66 2.90 9.70 -9.11
C LEU A 66 2.96 9.18 -10.55
N ASP A 67 3.98 8.41 -10.90
CA ASP A 67 4.10 7.75 -12.20
C ASP A 67 3.02 6.68 -12.40
N GLU A 68 2.66 5.93 -11.35
CA GLU A 68 1.59 4.93 -11.41
C GLU A 68 0.25 5.57 -11.77
N VAL A 69 -0.16 6.60 -11.01
CA VAL A 69 -1.45 7.27 -11.24
C VAL A 69 -1.45 8.01 -12.58
N ALA A 70 -0.31 8.55 -13.01
CA ALA A 70 -0.20 9.22 -14.30
C ALA A 70 -0.27 8.26 -15.48
N ARG A 71 0.47 7.15 -15.42
CA ARG A 71 0.54 6.17 -16.51
C ARG A 71 -0.72 5.33 -16.60
N TYR A 72 -1.19 4.80 -15.47
CA TYR A 72 -2.23 3.77 -15.47
C TYR A 72 -3.61 4.31 -15.15
N ALA A 73 -3.76 5.40 -14.40
CA ALA A 73 -5.06 6.06 -14.21
C ALA A 73 -5.26 7.29 -15.13
N GLN A 74 -4.25 7.63 -15.95
CA GLN A 74 -4.24 8.81 -16.83
C GLN A 74 -4.50 10.13 -16.10
N LEU A 75 -4.16 10.20 -14.81
CA LEU A 75 -4.26 11.42 -14.02
C LEU A 75 -3.03 12.30 -14.29
N PRO A 76 -3.16 13.53 -14.81
CA PRO A 76 -1.98 14.36 -15.09
C PRO A 76 -1.11 14.52 -13.84
N ARG A 77 0.19 14.24 -13.97
CA ARG A 77 1.12 14.20 -12.82
C ARG A 77 1.08 15.47 -11.98
N GLY A 78 1.14 16.64 -12.60
CA GLY A 78 1.05 17.92 -11.88
C GLY A 78 -0.29 18.12 -11.15
N TYR A 79 -1.38 17.52 -11.65
CA TYR A 79 -2.66 17.56 -10.95
C TYR A 79 -2.69 16.61 -9.75
N ALA A 80 -2.08 15.42 -9.85
CA ALA A 80 -1.89 14.53 -8.70
C ALA A 80 -1.02 15.20 -7.62
N GLU A 81 0.07 15.87 -8.01
CA GLU A 81 0.93 16.64 -7.11
C GLU A 81 0.16 17.76 -6.39
N ALA A 82 -0.69 18.50 -7.10
CA ALA A 82 -1.54 19.53 -6.51
C ALA A 82 -2.53 18.96 -5.48
N LEU A 83 -3.13 17.79 -5.75
CA LEU A 83 -4.02 17.13 -4.79
C LEU A 83 -3.27 16.75 -3.50
N LEU A 84 -2.08 16.17 -3.63
CA LEU A 84 -1.27 15.77 -2.48
C LEU A 84 -0.75 16.97 -1.67
N ARG A 85 -0.20 17.98 -2.35
CA ARG A 85 0.56 19.06 -1.69
C ARG A 85 -0.33 20.24 -1.29
N GLU A 86 -1.16 20.71 -2.22
CA GLU A 86 -1.98 21.92 -2.01
C GLU A 86 -3.31 21.58 -1.34
N ARG A 87 -3.94 20.48 -1.73
CA ARG A 87 -5.21 20.02 -1.14
C ARG A 87 -5.04 19.07 0.03
N ARG A 88 -3.80 18.65 0.32
CA ARG A 88 -3.44 17.78 1.45
C ARG A 88 -4.21 16.45 1.45
N TRP A 89 -4.57 15.95 0.26
CA TRP A 89 -5.18 14.64 0.13
C TRP A 89 -4.19 13.55 0.52
N ALA A 90 -4.69 12.49 1.16
CA ALA A 90 -3.88 11.30 1.37
C ALA A 90 -3.63 10.60 0.01
N PRO A 91 -2.46 9.95 -0.19
CA PRO A 91 -2.19 9.17 -1.40
C PRO A 91 -3.29 8.16 -1.73
N ARG A 92 -3.84 7.47 -0.73
CA ARG A 92 -5.01 6.58 -0.89
C ARG A 92 -6.21 7.25 -1.55
N ASP A 93 -6.47 8.52 -1.23
CA ASP A 93 -7.63 9.25 -1.76
C ASP A 93 -7.39 9.66 -3.21
N VAL A 94 -6.16 10.07 -3.55
CA VAL A 94 -5.76 10.34 -4.94
C VAL A 94 -5.88 9.07 -5.77
N TYR A 95 -5.35 7.96 -5.26
CA TYR A 95 -5.40 6.65 -5.92
C TYR A 95 -6.85 6.17 -6.13
N ALA A 96 -7.65 6.14 -5.06
CA ALA A 96 -9.03 5.71 -5.13
C ALA A 96 -9.84 6.57 -6.12
N ALA A 97 -9.68 7.90 -6.08
CA ALA A 97 -10.37 8.78 -7.01
C ALA A 97 -10.04 8.48 -8.48
N CYS A 98 -8.75 8.37 -8.84
CA CYS A 98 -8.36 8.24 -10.24
C CYS A 98 -8.62 6.83 -10.80
N PHE A 99 -8.39 5.78 -10.02
CA PHE A 99 -8.66 4.42 -10.49
C PHE A 99 -10.14 4.07 -10.47
N LEU A 100 -10.94 4.64 -9.56
CA LEU A 100 -12.39 4.52 -9.63
C LEU A 100 -12.95 5.28 -10.83
N ALA A 101 -12.46 6.49 -11.10
CA ALA A 101 -12.83 7.24 -12.31
C ALA A 101 -12.52 6.45 -13.58
N LYS A 102 -11.31 5.88 -13.68
CA LYS A 102 -10.93 5.02 -14.80
C LYS A 102 -11.84 3.80 -14.94
N ALA A 103 -12.07 3.08 -13.84
CA ALA A 103 -12.94 1.90 -13.84
C ALA A 103 -14.37 2.24 -14.30
N ALA A 104 -14.88 3.40 -13.88
CA ALA A 104 -16.21 3.90 -14.19
C ALA A 104 -16.33 4.59 -15.55
N ALA A 105 -15.23 4.74 -16.29
CA ALA A 105 -15.16 5.61 -17.48
C ALA A 105 -15.67 7.05 -17.22
N LEU A 106 -15.47 7.55 -16.00
CA LEU A 106 -15.83 8.91 -15.60
C LEU A 106 -14.63 9.86 -15.72
N PRO A 107 -14.85 11.16 -15.96
CA PRO A 107 -13.80 12.15 -15.81
C PRO A 107 -13.24 12.15 -14.37
N TYR A 108 -11.91 12.06 -14.20
CA TYR A 108 -11.30 12.07 -12.87
C TYR A 108 -11.70 13.30 -12.03
N ARG A 109 -11.97 14.44 -12.67
CA ARG A 109 -12.42 15.67 -12.00
C ARG A 109 -13.79 15.52 -11.35
N GLU A 110 -14.65 14.67 -11.90
CA GLU A 110 -15.98 14.39 -11.35
C GLU A 110 -15.85 13.63 -10.03
N VAL A 111 -15.08 12.56 -10.00
CA VAL A 111 -14.83 11.77 -8.79
C VAL A 111 -14.08 12.59 -7.74
N VAL A 112 -13.09 13.38 -8.14
CA VAL A 112 -12.38 14.30 -7.23
C VAL A 112 -13.34 15.32 -6.61
N ARG A 113 -14.26 15.89 -7.41
CA ARG A 113 -15.28 16.83 -6.92
C ARG A 113 -16.23 16.15 -5.95
N ALA A 114 -16.72 14.95 -6.27
CA ALA A 114 -17.61 14.19 -5.41
C ALA A 114 -16.97 13.90 -4.05
N ARG A 115 -15.71 13.43 -4.04
CA ARG A 115 -14.95 13.20 -2.80
C ARG A 115 -14.70 14.49 -2.02
N ALA A 116 -14.33 15.58 -2.69
CA ALA A 116 -14.13 16.87 -2.02
C ALA A 116 -15.42 17.41 -1.39
N ALA A 117 -16.56 17.28 -2.08
CA ALA A 117 -17.86 17.73 -1.61
C ALA A 117 -18.39 16.91 -0.43
N ALA A 118 -18.06 15.60 -0.38
CA ALA A 118 -18.46 14.73 0.73
C ALA A 118 -17.73 15.06 2.05
N GLY A 119 -16.56 15.72 1.97
CA GLY A 119 -15.77 16.13 3.13
C GLY A 119 -14.72 15.10 3.56
N ALA A 120 -13.77 15.53 4.40
CA ALA A 120 -12.58 14.76 4.75
C ALA A 120 -12.88 13.47 5.53
N THR A 121 -14.01 13.40 6.24
CA THR A 121 -14.43 12.25 7.04
C THR A 121 -15.35 11.30 6.28
N ALA A 122 -15.71 11.62 5.03
CA ALA A 122 -16.58 10.77 4.22
C ALA A 122 -15.93 9.41 3.96
N ARG A 123 -16.75 8.37 3.88
CA ARG A 123 -16.29 7.03 3.52
C ARG A 123 -16.24 6.90 2.00
N TRP A 124 -15.28 6.13 1.50
CA TRP A 124 -15.20 5.88 0.04
C TRP A 124 -16.42 5.13 -0.50
N ALA A 125 -17.06 4.28 0.30
CA ALA A 125 -18.30 3.61 -0.08
C ALA A 125 -19.41 4.62 -0.43
N ASP A 126 -19.55 5.71 0.34
CA ASP A 126 -20.59 6.71 0.11
C ASP A 126 -20.36 7.46 -1.21
N VAL A 127 -19.11 7.81 -1.49
CA VAL A 127 -18.70 8.42 -2.78
C VAL A 127 -18.94 7.45 -3.94
N ALA A 128 -18.57 6.18 -3.78
CA ALA A 128 -18.77 5.15 -4.80
C ALA A 128 -20.25 4.90 -5.08
N ASN A 129 -21.10 4.87 -4.05
CA ASN A 129 -22.55 4.73 -4.18
C ASN A 129 -23.17 5.92 -4.92
N ALA A 130 -22.76 7.15 -4.60
CA ALA A 130 -23.24 8.35 -5.28
C ALA A 130 -22.86 8.39 -6.77
N LEU A 131 -21.79 7.68 -7.16
CA LEU A 131 -21.31 7.56 -8.53
C LEU A 131 -21.80 6.27 -9.22
N GLN A 132 -22.69 5.49 -8.60
CA GLN A 132 -23.22 4.22 -9.13
C GLN A 132 -22.14 3.17 -9.44
N VAL A 133 -21.10 3.15 -8.60
CA VAL A 133 -19.97 2.20 -8.67
C VAL A 133 -19.76 1.53 -7.33
N GLU A 134 -20.86 1.03 -6.77
CA GLU A 134 -20.97 0.48 -5.44
C GLU A 134 -19.98 -0.68 -5.22
N PRO A 135 -19.49 -0.86 -3.98
CA PRO A 135 -18.72 -2.04 -3.62
C PRO A 135 -19.45 -3.33 -3.99
N GLY A 136 -18.76 -4.22 -4.72
CA GLY A 136 -19.34 -5.46 -5.24
C GLY A 136 -19.86 -5.39 -6.69
N SER A 137 -20.00 -4.19 -7.26
CA SER A 137 -20.32 -4.01 -8.68
C SER A 137 -19.20 -4.54 -9.60
N LEU A 138 -19.53 -4.75 -10.88
CA LEU A 138 -18.51 -5.11 -11.90
C LEU A 138 -17.47 -4.00 -12.06
N THR A 139 -17.89 -2.74 -11.97
CA THR A 139 -16.98 -1.59 -12.02
C THR A 139 -16.02 -1.59 -10.85
N TYR A 140 -16.51 -1.87 -9.63
CA TYR A 140 -15.67 -1.95 -8.44
C TYR A 140 -14.68 -3.12 -8.50
N ARG A 141 -15.02 -4.21 -9.22
CA ARG A 141 -14.06 -5.30 -9.50
C ARG A 141 -12.86 -4.81 -10.31
N ALA A 142 -13.06 -3.90 -11.27
CA ALA A 142 -11.96 -3.34 -12.05
C ALA A 142 -11.01 -2.51 -11.17
N LEU A 143 -11.50 -1.79 -10.15
CA LEU A 143 -10.66 -1.15 -9.15
C LEU A 143 -9.78 -2.18 -8.41
N ARG A 144 -10.35 -3.32 -8.01
CA ARG A 144 -9.59 -4.38 -7.33
C ARG A 144 -8.50 -4.96 -8.22
N HIS A 145 -8.78 -5.16 -9.51
CA HIS A 145 -7.78 -5.62 -10.50
C HIS A 145 -6.69 -4.58 -10.70
N ALA A 146 -7.04 -3.29 -10.77
CA ALA A 146 -6.06 -2.21 -10.90
C ALA A 146 -5.12 -2.11 -9.68
N ILE A 147 -5.63 -2.37 -8.47
CA ILE A 147 -4.80 -2.50 -7.26
C ILE A 147 -3.79 -3.63 -7.42
N VAL A 148 -4.21 -4.81 -7.87
CA VAL A 148 -3.26 -5.93 -8.09
C VAL A 148 -2.20 -5.56 -9.13
N ALA A 149 -2.60 -4.97 -10.26
CA ALA A 149 -1.67 -4.55 -11.30
C ALA A 149 -0.65 -3.52 -10.78
N SER A 150 -1.08 -2.53 -9.99
CA SER A 150 -0.15 -1.55 -9.39
C SER A 150 0.87 -2.21 -8.48
N TYR A 151 0.45 -3.22 -7.70
CA TYR A 151 1.39 -3.97 -6.85
C TYR A 151 2.38 -4.79 -7.67
N ASP A 152 1.95 -5.38 -8.79
CA ASP A 152 2.87 -6.07 -9.71
C ASP A 152 3.87 -5.09 -10.34
N HIS A 153 3.44 -3.89 -10.78
CA HIS A 153 4.32 -2.85 -11.32
C HIS A 153 5.34 -2.35 -10.30
N TRP A 154 4.96 -2.27 -9.03
CA TRP A 154 5.83 -1.85 -7.94
C TRP A 154 6.74 -2.96 -7.40
N ASP A 155 6.66 -4.16 -7.97
CA ASP A 155 7.28 -5.37 -7.44
C ASP A 155 6.96 -5.60 -5.94
N ARG A 156 5.72 -5.27 -5.57
CA ARG A 156 5.28 -5.25 -4.18
C ARG A 156 4.44 -6.49 -3.87
N PRO A 157 4.73 -7.23 -2.77
CA PRO A 157 3.94 -8.38 -2.40
C PRO A 157 2.49 -7.99 -2.08
N ILE A 158 1.55 -8.77 -2.60
CA ILE A 158 0.11 -8.62 -2.33
C ILE A 158 -0.53 -9.97 -2.01
N VAL A 159 -1.35 -9.99 -0.96
CA VAL A 159 -2.14 -11.18 -0.60
C VAL A 159 -3.53 -11.07 -1.21
N LEU A 160 -3.77 -11.87 -2.24
CA LEU A 160 -5.07 -11.98 -2.91
C LEU A 160 -6.06 -12.79 -2.07
N ASP A 161 -7.33 -12.35 -2.07
CA ASP A 161 -8.44 -13.17 -1.57
C ASP A 161 -8.75 -14.32 -2.54
N ALA A 162 -9.68 -15.20 -2.16
CA ALA A 162 -10.00 -16.37 -2.96
C ALA A 162 -10.56 -16.03 -4.35
N LEU A 163 -11.36 -14.95 -4.44
CA LEU A 163 -11.95 -14.52 -5.71
C LEU A 163 -10.89 -13.95 -6.66
N LEU A 164 -10.03 -13.04 -6.19
CA LEU A 164 -8.96 -12.46 -6.98
C LEU A 164 -7.94 -13.52 -7.39
N ARG A 165 -7.57 -14.45 -6.51
CA ARG A 165 -6.66 -15.55 -6.86
C ARG A 165 -7.25 -16.42 -7.96
N ARG A 166 -8.56 -16.70 -7.93
CA ARG A 166 -9.23 -17.45 -9.01
C ARG A 166 -9.27 -16.66 -10.32
N GLN A 167 -9.45 -15.34 -10.26
CA GLN A 167 -9.59 -14.49 -11.44
C GLN A 167 -8.27 -14.15 -12.12
N LEU A 168 -7.22 -13.92 -11.33
CA LEU A 168 -5.96 -13.36 -11.82
C LEU A 168 -4.81 -14.36 -11.72
N GLY A 169 -4.98 -15.48 -11.02
CA GLY A 169 -3.91 -16.45 -10.84
C GLY A 169 -2.82 -16.01 -9.87
N ASP A 170 -1.70 -16.74 -9.88
CA ASP A 170 -0.49 -16.36 -9.15
C ASP A 170 0.30 -15.26 -9.88
N ARG A 171 1.41 -14.81 -9.26
CA ARG A 171 2.20 -13.71 -9.80
C ARG A 171 2.87 -14.05 -11.14
N ALA A 172 3.41 -15.26 -11.27
CA ALA A 172 4.07 -15.69 -12.51
C ALA A 172 3.07 -15.73 -13.67
N GLN A 173 1.85 -16.18 -13.42
CA GLN A 173 0.76 -16.17 -14.40
C GLN A 173 0.39 -14.75 -14.84
N ARG A 174 0.33 -13.79 -13.91
CA ARG A 174 0.05 -12.38 -14.24
C ARG A 174 1.18 -11.73 -15.04
N GLU A 175 2.43 -12.00 -14.69
CA GLU A 175 3.60 -11.50 -15.43
C GLU A 175 3.63 -12.06 -16.86
N GLN A 176 3.33 -13.34 -17.03
CA GLN A 176 3.20 -13.96 -18.35
C GLN A 176 2.06 -13.35 -19.17
N ALA A 177 0.93 -13.04 -18.53
CA ALA A 177 -0.20 -12.40 -19.20
C ALA A 177 0.08 -10.94 -19.60
N ALA A 178 0.88 -10.21 -18.82
CA ALA A 178 1.27 -8.84 -19.13
C ALA A 178 2.34 -8.72 -20.22
N ALA A 179 3.06 -9.81 -20.51
CA ALA A 179 4.10 -9.87 -21.54
C ALA A 179 3.58 -10.19 -22.96
N GLN A 180 2.30 -10.53 -23.09
CA GLN A 180 1.61 -10.84 -24.36
C GLN A 180 0.97 -9.59 -24.96
#